data_AF-A0A1J9Q027-F1
#
_entry.id   AF-A0A1J9Q027-F1
#
_cell.length_a   1.000
_cell.length_b   1.000
_cell.length_c   1.000
_cell.angle_alpha   90.00
_cell.angle_beta   90.00
_cell.angle_gamma   90.00
#
_symmetry.space_group_name_H-M   'P 1'
#
loop_
_entity.id
_entity.type
_entity.pdbx_description
1 polymer ?
#
loop_
_entity_poly.entity_id
_entity_poly.type
_entity_poly.pdbx_seq_one_letter_code
_entity_poly.pdbx_strand_id
1 'polypeptide(L)'
;MAPKQIKRKRPTSLRTSPRKSMRLESAQREEGAGIPRPLSRTSGISTLSTEPGDETWKMLSSQAADRINKYIQVNRKNDDKVISTLLAFLEWLPDEGKLSFAWDILACNNDDDLHAVFWNLVTGLLFQMKTTSRKTSVSSSPHEKRMNNAEVIAASLSVSQSRDPKFRETCLQRDNYKCVVTKEMDIDYWEEIGCPSDVLFGDVEAAHIIPFAYASWNDRPASSKNISNAWELLYRCFPAIRRVGMSIESINDPSNGIILRNFIHNEFEKFRCTLVATKTPHVYTFKTFRRFPPTYRSSLPTDGIVTMQHTLDSENVNPPSPVFFDCHHRIAEVLNASGIEEVIEKLTREWEDIKIYGGHGSLDPLGRSDVSGILETALWQRVCG
;
A
#
# COMPACT_ATOMS: atom_id res chain seq x y z
N MET A 1 -19.29 -40.27 -74.91
CA MET A 1 -19.84 -38.91 -75.14
C MET A 1 -18.71 -37.88 -75.01
N ALA A 2 -18.81 -36.73 -75.70
CA ALA A 2 -18.02 -35.49 -75.56
C ALA A 2 -16.48 -35.59 -75.31
N PRO A 3 -15.60 -35.24 -76.28
CA PRO A 3 -14.16 -35.51 -76.20
C PRO A 3 -13.22 -34.29 -76.05
N LYS A 4 -12.02 -34.58 -75.52
CA LYS A 4 -10.67 -34.11 -75.96
C LYS A 4 -10.22 -32.62 -75.84
N GLN A 5 -9.10 -32.47 -75.11
CA GLN A 5 -7.79 -31.88 -75.53
C GLN A 5 -7.54 -30.35 -75.46
N ILE A 6 -6.54 -29.86 -74.68
CA ILE A 6 -5.05 -29.74 -74.87
C ILE A 6 -4.60 -28.33 -75.36
N LYS A 7 -3.37 -27.92 -74.94
CA LYS A 7 -2.47 -26.78 -75.34
C LYS A 7 -2.65 -25.52 -74.46
N ARG A 8 -1.65 -24.69 -74.12
CA ARG A 8 -0.14 -24.61 -74.22
C ARG A 8 0.32 -23.56 -73.15
N LYS A 9 1.58 -23.26 -72.77
CA LYS A 9 2.96 -23.58 -73.23
C LYS A 9 3.97 -23.41 -72.04
N ARG A 10 5.24 -23.81 -72.23
CA ARG A 10 6.50 -23.28 -71.63
C ARG A 10 7.45 -22.93 -72.82
N PRO A 11 8.73 -22.49 -72.70
CA PRO A 11 9.55 -22.01 -71.55
C PRO A 11 9.91 -20.51 -71.75
N THR A 12 10.89 -19.80 -71.14
CA THR A 12 12.38 -19.91 -71.01
C THR A 12 12.84 -18.63 -70.26
N SER A 13 14.02 -18.43 -69.63
CA SER A 13 15.16 -19.27 -69.20
C SER A 13 16.19 -18.39 -68.46
N LEU A 14 16.96 -18.95 -67.50
CA LEU A 14 18.25 -18.42 -66.98
C LEU A 14 18.16 -17.07 -66.19
N ARG A 15 19.10 -16.67 -65.31
CA ARG A 15 20.53 -17.02 -65.18
C ARG A 15 21.10 -16.69 -63.77
N THR A 16 22.09 -17.46 -63.32
CA THR A 16 23.23 -17.10 -62.41
C THR A 16 23.00 -16.47 -61.02
N SER A 17 23.47 -17.18 -59.98
CA SER A 17 24.20 -16.59 -58.84
C SER A 17 25.67 -16.29 -59.23
N PRO A 18 26.41 -15.44 -58.47
CA PRO A 18 27.44 -16.03 -57.60
C PRO A 18 27.89 -15.22 -56.33
N ARG A 19 28.22 -15.98 -55.26
CA ARG A 19 29.43 -15.91 -54.40
C ARG A 19 29.94 -14.59 -53.73
N LYS A 20 30.22 -14.74 -52.41
CA LYS A 20 31.48 -14.39 -51.68
C LYS A 20 31.78 -12.89 -51.36
N SER A 21 32.54 -12.49 -50.32
CA SER A 21 33.19 -13.17 -49.16
C SER A 21 33.98 -12.18 -48.26
N MET A 22 34.14 -12.49 -46.94
CA MET A 22 35.18 -11.99 -45.99
C MET A 22 35.19 -10.47 -45.68
N ARG A 23 35.76 -9.94 -44.57
CA ARG A 23 36.69 -10.40 -43.49
C ARG A 23 36.39 -9.52 -42.23
N LEU A 24 36.44 -9.95 -40.94
CA LEU A 24 37.64 -10.20 -40.08
C LEU A 24 38.69 -9.07 -40.20
N GLU A 25 39.12 -8.32 -39.17
CA GLU A 25 39.53 -8.60 -37.77
C GLU A 25 39.44 -7.32 -36.90
N SER A 26 38.89 -7.30 -35.67
CA SER A 26 39.52 -7.52 -34.34
C SER A 26 40.66 -6.57 -33.91
N ALA A 27 40.46 -5.86 -32.79
CA ALA A 27 41.50 -5.36 -31.90
C ALA A 27 40.97 -5.36 -30.44
N GLN A 28 41.83 -5.71 -29.48
CA GLN A 28 41.47 -6.00 -28.07
C GLN A 28 41.99 -4.90 -27.10
N ARG A 29 41.71 -5.11 -25.79
CA ARG A 29 42.31 -4.49 -24.58
C ARG A 29 41.67 -3.16 -24.14
N GLU A 30 41.51 -2.87 -22.84
CA GLU A 30 41.82 -3.65 -21.62
C GLU A 30 40.91 -3.25 -20.43
N GLU A 31 41.14 -3.87 -19.27
CA GLU A 31 40.29 -3.85 -18.08
C GLU A 31 40.17 -2.49 -17.36
N GLY A 32 39.05 -2.31 -16.65
CA GLY A 32 38.86 -1.18 -15.73
C GLY A 32 37.62 -1.37 -14.85
N ALA A 33 37.82 -1.83 -13.61
CA ALA A 33 36.74 -2.03 -12.66
C ALA A 33 36.05 -0.70 -12.30
N GLY A 34 34.77 -0.57 -12.62
CA GLY A 34 33.98 0.65 -12.44
C GLY A 34 32.73 0.44 -11.60
N ILE A 35 32.82 0.75 -10.31
CA ILE A 35 31.67 0.84 -9.40
C ILE A 35 30.70 1.92 -9.93
N PRO A 36 29.39 1.65 -10.11
CA PRO A 36 28.43 2.69 -10.45
C PRO A 36 28.31 3.72 -9.33
N ARG A 37 28.84 4.93 -9.55
CA ARG A 37 28.62 6.07 -8.64
C ARG A 37 27.20 6.62 -8.79
N PRO A 38 26.55 7.10 -7.72
CA PRO A 38 25.24 7.74 -7.80
C PRO A 38 25.28 9.01 -8.65
N LEU A 39 24.20 9.26 -9.40
CA LEU A 39 23.97 10.51 -10.11
C LEU A 39 23.63 11.64 -9.12
N SER A 40 24.65 12.31 -8.60
CA SER A 40 24.48 13.52 -7.77
C SER A 40 24.85 14.77 -8.57
N ARG A 41 23.84 15.54 -9.02
CA ARG A 41 24.08 16.91 -9.50
C ARG A 41 22.86 17.84 -9.42
N THR A 42 22.49 18.22 -8.20
CA THR A 42 21.75 19.47 -7.91
C THR A 42 22.55 20.26 -6.88
N SER A 43 23.19 21.33 -7.33
CA SER A 43 23.95 22.25 -6.48
C SER A 43 23.05 23.37 -5.96
N GLY A 44 23.05 23.58 -4.65
CA GLY A 44 22.53 24.80 -4.04
C GLY A 44 21.14 24.68 -3.42
N ILE A 45 21.12 24.30 -2.14
CA ILE A 45 20.58 25.11 -1.03
C ILE A 45 21.24 24.56 0.23
N SER A 46 22.14 25.36 0.82
CA SER A 46 22.60 25.12 2.18
C SER A 46 21.70 25.94 3.09
N THR A 47 20.73 25.29 3.72
CA THR A 47 19.96 25.83 4.83
C THR A 47 20.09 24.87 5.98
N LEU A 48 20.50 25.37 7.15
CA LEU A 48 20.73 24.56 8.34
C LEU A 48 19.46 23.78 8.69
N SER A 49 19.57 22.44 8.70
CA SER A 49 18.56 21.59 9.30
C SER A 49 18.71 21.66 10.82
N THR A 50 18.17 22.72 11.41
CA THR A 50 17.92 22.75 12.86
C THR A 50 16.73 21.86 13.12
N GLU A 51 16.97 20.63 13.59
CA GLU A 51 15.87 19.82 14.12
C GLU A 51 15.17 20.62 15.24
N PRO A 52 13.83 20.68 15.27
CA PRO A 52 13.14 21.35 16.34
C PRO A 52 13.52 20.67 17.65
N GLY A 53 14.22 21.40 18.52
CA GLY A 53 14.72 20.84 19.78
C GLY A 53 13.61 20.18 20.59
N ASP A 54 13.97 19.19 21.40
CA ASP A 54 13.06 18.38 22.21
C ASP A 54 12.04 19.23 23.02
N GLU A 55 12.46 20.42 23.51
CA GLU A 55 11.59 21.40 24.16
C GLU A 55 10.49 21.97 23.23
N THR A 56 10.83 22.27 21.98
CA THR A 56 9.90 22.75 20.94
C THR A 56 8.85 21.68 20.62
N TRP A 57 9.27 20.42 20.46
CA TRP A 57 8.34 19.31 20.24
C TRP A 57 7.42 19.10 21.45
N LYS A 58 7.97 19.07 22.67
CA LYS A 58 7.17 18.95 23.91
C LYS A 58 6.11 20.04 24.04
N MET A 59 6.48 21.30 23.79
CA MET A 59 5.53 22.41 23.82
C MET A 59 4.44 22.26 22.74
N LEU A 60 4.82 21.97 21.50
CA LEU A 60 3.89 21.84 20.38
C LEU A 60 2.92 20.66 20.57
N SER A 61 3.43 19.52 21.01
CA SER A 61 2.65 18.32 21.31
C SER A 61 1.65 18.57 22.46
N SER A 62 2.09 19.23 23.54
CA SER A 62 1.22 19.63 24.65
C SER A 62 0.08 20.54 24.17
N GLN A 63 0.38 21.56 23.34
CA GLN A 63 -0.63 22.48 22.80
C GLN A 63 -1.61 21.76 21.86
N ALA A 64 -1.13 20.86 21.00
CA ALA A 64 -1.98 20.09 20.11
C ALA A 64 -2.88 19.12 20.89
N ALA A 65 -2.35 18.42 21.90
CA ALA A 65 -3.13 17.57 22.78
C ALA A 65 -4.20 18.37 23.56
N ASP A 66 -3.86 19.55 24.09
CA ASP A 66 -4.80 20.45 24.74
C ASP A 66 -5.90 20.94 23.79
N ARG A 67 -5.57 21.21 22.52
CA ARG A 67 -6.54 21.58 21.48
C ARG A 67 -7.49 20.43 21.17
N ILE A 68 -6.98 19.19 21.08
CA ILE A 68 -7.79 17.99 20.82
C ILE A 68 -8.71 17.67 22.00
N ASN A 69 -8.20 17.70 23.24
CA ASN A 69 -8.98 17.41 24.45
C ASN A 69 -10.11 18.41 24.73
N LYS A 70 -10.08 19.60 24.09
CA LYS A 70 -11.14 20.61 24.16
C LYS A 70 -12.24 20.46 23.10
N TYR A 71 -12.15 19.46 22.23
CA TYR A 71 -13.17 19.20 21.19
C TYR A 71 -14.55 18.97 21.81
N ILE A 72 -15.53 19.79 21.41
CA ILE A 72 -16.92 19.66 21.83
C ILE A 72 -17.67 18.82 20.80
N GLN A 73 -18.14 17.65 21.23
CA GLN A 73 -19.01 16.80 20.41
C GLN A 73 -20.34 17.51 20.14
N VAL A 74 -20.77 17.53 18.89
CA VAL A 74 -22.06 18.09 18.44
C VAL A 74 -23.00 17.00 17.89
N ASN A 75 -22.71 15.75 18.26
CA ASN A 75 -23.46 14.54 17.96
C ASN A 75 -23.41 14.11 16.47
N ARG A 76 -22.25 14.34 15.83
CA ARG A 76 -21.93 13.80 14.49
C ARG A 76 -21.69 12.30 14.56
N LYS A 77 -21.79 11.62 13.40
CA LYS A 77 -21.55 10.17 13.33
C LYS A 77 -20.08 9.88 13.60
N ASN A 78 -19.80 9.12 14.66
CA ASN A 78 -18.46 8.81 15.19
C ASN A 78 -17.74 9.99 15.90
N ASP A 79 -18.45 11.01 16.37
CA ASP A 79 -17.90 12.10 17.20
C ASP A 79 -17.14 11.59 18.44
N ASP A 80 -17.55 10.43 18.97
CA ASP A 80 -16.93 9.74 20.09
C ASP A 80 -15.49 9.27 19.82
N LYS A 81 -15.09 9.21 18.55
CA LYS A 81 -13.76 8.76 18.11
C LYS A 81 -12.79 9.89 17.76
N VAL A 82 -13.25 11.14 17.69
CA VAL A 82 -12.39 12.28 17.29
C VAL A 82 -11.18 12.40 18.21
N ILE A 83 -11.41 12.50 19.52
CA ILE A 83 -10.35 12.69 20.53
C ILE A 83 -9.38 11.49 20.52
N SER A 84 -9.89 10.25 20.62
CA SER A 84 -9.02 9.06 20.68
C SER A 84 -8.19 8.85 19.41
N THR A 85 -8.76 9.18 18.25
CA THR A 85 -8.06 9.03 16.95
C THR A 85 -7.00 10.10 16.76
N LEU A 86 -7.30 11.37 17.03
CA LEU A 86 -6.34 12.46 16.88
C LEU A 86 -5.19 12.36 17.90
N LEU A 87 -5.45 11.97 19.16
CA LEU A 87 -4.39 11.69 20.13
C LEU A 87 -3.54 10.49 19.71
N ALA A 88 -4.15 9.42 19.16
CA ALA A 88 -3.38 8.28 18.66
C ALA A 88 -2.47 8.65 17.49
N PHE A 89 -2.88 9.54 16.57
CA PHE A 89 -1.99 10.10 15.54
C PHE A 89 -0.85 10.93 16.15
N LEU A 90 -1.12 11.75 17.16
CA LEU A 90 -0.11 12.56 17.84
C LEU A 90 0.96 11.71 18.54
N GLU A 91 0.57 10.54 19.06
CA GLU A 91 1.46 9.59 19.73
C GLU A 91 2.21 8.66 18.77
N TRP A 92 1.57 8.20 17.70
CA TRP A 92 2.08 7.08 16.88
C TRP A 92 2.57 7.44 15.48
N LEU A 93 2.48 8.67 14.99
CA LEU A 93 3.18 9.05 13.75
C LEU A 93 4.72 9.04 13.92
N PRO A 94 5.51 8.94 12.84
CA PRO A 94 6.94 9.25 12.88
C PRO A 94 7.17 10.74 13.15
N ASP A 95 8.33 11.13 13.67
CA ASP A 95 8.56 12.45 14.27
C ASP A 95 8.29 13.65 13.33
N GLU A 96 8.68 13.56 12.06
CA GLU A 96 8.34 14.58 11.05
C GLU A 96 6.83 14.64 10.74
N GLY A 97 6.16 13.49 10.75
CA GLY A 97 4.71 13.37 10.58
C GLY A 97 3.95 13.96 11.77
N LYS A 98 4.40 13.63 12.99
CA LYS A 98 3.95 14.21 14.26
C LYS A 98 4.04 15.73 14.26
N LEU A 99 5.20 16.28 13.86
CA LEU A 99 5.42 17.72 13.75
C LEU A 99 4.41 18.35 12.78
N SER A 100 4.30 17.82 11.55
CA SER A 100 3.35 18.33 10.55
C SER A 100 1.89 18.24 11.00
N PHE A 101 1.51 17.16 11.68
CA PHE A 101 0.17 16.94 12.20
C PHE A 101 -0.17 17.87 13.36
N ALA A 102 0.73 18.08 14.31
CA ALA A 102 0.52 19.04 15.41
C ALA A 102 0.31 20.48 14.90
N TRP A 103 1.03 20.88 13.84
CA TRP A 103 0.77 22.17 13.17
C TRP A 103 -0.59 22.25 12.47
N ASP A 104 -1.05 21.16 11.84
CA ASP A 104 -2.40 21.09 11.26
C ASP A 104 -3.47 21.27 12.36
N ILE A 105 -3.35 20.55 13.49
CA ILE A 105 -4.24 20.65 14.66
C ILE A 105 -4.32 22.08 15.23
N LEU A 106 -3.18 22.77 15.35
CA LEU A 106 -3.13 24.13 15.88
C LEU A 106 -3.58 25.20 14.86
N ALA A 107 -3.69 24.85 13.57
CA ALA A 107 -4.25 25.71 12.53
C ALA A 107 -5.79 25.60 12.40
N CYS A 108 -6.45 24.71 13.17
CA CYS A 108 -7.91 24.62 13.24
C CYS A 108 -8.50 25.77 14.07
N ASN A 109 -9.32 26.62 13.45
CA ASN A 109 -9.93 27.80 14.08
C ASN A 109 -11.07 27.44 15.04
N ASN A 110 -11.74 26.32 14.78
CA ASN A 110 -12.93 25.84 15.48
C ASN A 110 -12.95 24.29 15.46
N ASP A 111 -13.98 23.69 16.07
CA ASP A 111 -14.12 22.23 16.16
C ASP A 111 -14.58 21.58 14.84
N ASP A 112 -15.20 22.32 13.92
CA ASP A 112 -15.58 21.80 12.60
C ASP A 112 -14.33 21.61 11.71
N ASP A 113 -13.36 22.54 11.78
CA ASP A 113 -12.04 22.38 11.17
C ASP A 113 -11.33 21.14 11.74
N LEU A 114 -11.43 20.90 13.06
CA LEU A 114 -10.79 19.77 13.74
C LEU A 114 -11.45 18.43 13.38
N HIS A 115 -12.79 18.40 13.28
CA HIS A 115 -13.55 17.25 12.76
C HIS A 115 -13.17 16.96 11.31
N ALA A 116 -13.00 17.99 10.47
CA ALA A 116 -12.56 17.83 9.08
C ALA A 116 -11.14 17.26 8.98
N VAL A 117 -10.20 17.63 9.86
CA VAL A 117 -8.87 16.98 9.97
C VAL A 117 -9.01 15.50 10.33
N PHE A 118 -9.81 15.19 11.35
CA PHE A 118 -10.12 13.79 11.74
C PHE A 118 -10.68 12.99 10.57
N TRP A 119 -11.69 13.51 9.88
CA TRP A 119 -12.35 12.79 8.79
C TRP A 119 -11.46 12.63 7.55
N ASN A 120 -10.60 13.62 7.27
CA ASN A 120 -9.56 13.54 6.23
C ASN A 120 -8.57 12.40 6.50
N LEU A 121 -8.10 12.26 7.75
CA LEU A 121 -7.22 11.17 8.17
C LEU A 121 -7.93 9.80 8.13
N VAL A 122 -9.18 9.72 8.61
CA VAL A 122 -9.96 8.47 8.59
C VAL A 122 -10.21 7.98 7.16
N THR A 123 -10.66 8.86 6.26
CA THR A 123 -11.04 8.45 4.90
C THR A 123 -9.86 8.29 3.95
N GLY A 124 -8.87 9.19 4.01
CA GLY A 124 -7.75 9.21 3.06
C GLY A 124 -6.48 8.48 3.50
N LEU A 125 -6.36 8.13 4.78
CA LEU A 125 -5.22 7.36 5.29
C LEU A 125 -5.66 6.04 5.93
N LEU A 126 -6.47 6.06 7.00
CA LEU A 126 -6.80 4.82 7.74
C LEU A 126 -7.63 3.84 6.90
N PHE A 127 -8.69 4.32 6.25
CA PHE A 127 -9.48 3.47 5.35
C PHE A 127 -8.68 3.09 4.10
N GLN A 128 -7.94 4.02 3.51
CA GLN A 128 -7.13 3.76 2.32
C GLN A 128 -6.04 2.71 2.58
N MET A 129 -5.47 2.68 3.79
CA MET A 129 -4.53 1.64 4.24
C MET A 129 -5.19 0.28 4.53
N LYS A 130 -6.51 0.22 4.80
CA LYS A 130 -7.25 -1.05 5.04
C LYS A 130 -8.00 -1.58 3.81
N THR A 131 -8.21 -0.77 2.77
CA THR A 131 -9.14 -1.12 1.70
C THR A 131 -8.46 -1.83 0.52
N THR A 132 -9.11 -2.87 0.02
CA THR A 132 -8.75 -3.54 -1.24
C THR A 132 -9.57 -3.01 -2.44
N SER A 133 -10.44 -2.03 -2.20
CA SER A 133 -11.37 -1.45 -3.18
C SER A 133 -10.70 -0.42 -4.11
N ARG A 134 -10.98 -0.50 -5.42
CA ARG A 134 -10.67 0.57 -6.40
C ARG A 134 -11.62 1.78 -6.33
N LYS A 135 -12.59 1.73 -5.42
CA LYS A 135 -13.55 2.80 -5.15
C LYS A 135 -13.27 3.31 -3.73
N THR A 136 -12.57 4.43 -3.65
CA THR A 136 -12.34 5.16 -2.41
C THR A 136 -12.73 6.62 -2.61
N SER A 137 -13.25 7.24 -1.55
CA SER A 137 -13.56 8.66 -1.50
C SER A 137 -12.83 9.27 -0.32
N VAL A 138 -12.06 10.33 -0.59
CA VAL A 138 -11.24 11.00 0.42
C VAL A 138 -11.81 12.40 0.62
N SER A 139 -12.17 12.76 1.86
CA SER A 139 -12.58 14.12 2.15
C SER A 139 -11.42 15.09 1.92
N SER A 140 -11.72 16.33 1.52
CA SER A 140 -10.65 17.33 1.32
C SER A 140 -10.11 17.78 2.69
N SER A 141 -8.81 18.10 2.74
CA SER A 141 -8.23 18.73 3.92
C SER A 141 -8.86 20.10 4.16
N PRO A 142 -9.12 20.52 5.41
CA PRO A 142 -9.57 21.88 5.72
C PRO A 142 -8.47 22.94 5.53
N HIS A 143 -7.20 22.54 5.38
CA HIS A 143 -6.09 23.47 5.21
C HIS A 143 -5.72 23.66 3.73
N GLU A 144 -5.81 24.89 3.24
CA GLU A 144 -5.50 25.28 1.86
C GLU A 144 -4.13 24.78 1.38
N LYS A 145 -3.08 24.90 2.21
CA LYS A 145 -1.73 24.41 1.91
C LYS A 145 -1.71 22.92 1.52
N ARG A 146 -2.55 22.09 2.16
CA ARG A 146 -2.64 20.65 1.91
C ARG A 146 -3.44 20.35 0.63
N MET A 147 -4.46 21.16 0.34
CA MET A 147 -5.16 21.11 -0.95
C MET A 147 -4.19 21.41 -2.11
N ASN A 148 -3.38 22.46 -1.98
CA ASN A 148 -2.37 22.83 -2.98
C ASN A 148 -1.31 21.73 -3.16
N ASN A 149 -0.86 21.07 -2.07
CA ASN A 149 0.00 19.89 -2.16
C ASN A 149 -0.64 18.74 -2.96
N ALA A 150 -1.92 18.45 -2.71
CA ALA A 150 -2.66 17.40 -3.39
C ALA A 150 -2.90 17.73 -4.88
N GLU A 151 -2.97 19.00 -5.26
CA GLU A 151 -3.02 19.44 -6.67
C GLU A 151 -1.66 19.27 -7.36
N VAL A 152 -0.54 19.57 -6.68
CA VAL A 152 0.80 19.28 -7.19
C VAL A 152 1.00 17.77 -7.41
N ILE A 153 0.52 16.93 -6.48
CA ILE A 153 0.51 15.47 -6.66
C ILE A 153 -0.39 15.08 -7.84
N ALA A 154 -1.61 15.65 -7.94
CA ALA A 154 -2.55 15.38 -9.04
C ALA A 154 -1.94 15.64 -10.42
N ALA A 155 -1.18 16.72 -10.57
CA ALA A 155 -0.47 17.07 -11.81
C ALA A 155 0.67 16.09 -12.18
N SER A 156 1.13 15.27 -11.22
CA SER A 156 2.17 14.25 -11.40
C SER A 156 1.65 12.80 -11.37
N LEU A 157 0.32 12.59 -11.26
CA LEU A 157 -0.26 11.25 -11.28
C LEU A 157 -0.05 10.58 -12.65
N SER A 158 0.49 9.37 -12.63
CA SER A 158 0.54 8.47 -13.78
C SER A 158 -0.77 7.67 -13.94
N VAL A 159 -0.75 6.74 -14.88
CA VAL A 159 -1.89 5.86 -15.19
C VAL A 159 -2.12 4.86 -14.04
N SER A 160 -3.39 4.57 -13.75
CA SER A 160 -3.78 3.54 -12.78
C SER A 160 -3.12 2.20 -13.10
N GLN A 161 -2.60 1.53 -12.08
CA GLN A 161 -1.96 0.22 -12.20
C GLN A 161 -3.00 -0.91 -12.20
N SER A 162 -2.60 -2.03 -12.80
CA SER A 162 -3.18 -3.36 -12.62
C SER A 162 -2.32 -4.21 -11.68
N ARG A 163 -2.89 -5.29 -11.12
CA ARG A 163 -2.09 -6.26 -10.36
C ARG A 163 -1.17 -6.99 -11.34
N ASP A 164 0.14 -6.91 -11.12
CA ASP A 164 1.12 -7.61 -11.93
C ASP A 164 1.28 -9.06 -11.43
N PRO A 165 1.03 -10.10 -12.24
CA PRO A 165 1.30 -11.49 -11.86
C PRO A 165 2.76 -11.72 -11.41
N LYS A 166 3.71 -11.00 -12.01
CA LYS A 166 5.15 -11.12 -11.69
C LYS A 166 5.47 -10.69 -10.26
N PHE A 167 4.65 -9.83 -9.65
CA PHE A 167 4.84 -9.42 -8.26
C PHE A 167 4.76 -10.62 -7.31
N ARG A 168 3.77 -11.51 -7.48
CA ARG A 168 3.63 -12.73 -6.67
C ARG A 168 4.83 -13.65 -6.86
N GLU A 169 5.16 -13.96 -8.12
CA GLU A 169 6.25 -14.85 -8.50
C GLU A 169 7.61 -14.35 -7.98
N THR A 170 7.91 -13.06 -8.14
CA THR A 170 9.15 -12.44 -7.63
C THR A 170 9.24 -12.50 -6.11
N CYS A 171 8.13 -12.24 -5.39
CA CYS A 171 8.11 -12.34 -3.93
C CYS A 171 8.27 -13.79 -3.46
N LEU A 172 7.67 -14.77 -4.15
CA LEU A 172 7.82 -16.20 -3.85
C LEU A 172 9.28 -16.64 -3.97
N GLN A 173 9.93 -16.35 -5.10
CA GLN A 173 11.33 -16.72 -5.33
C GLN A 173 12.26 -16.13 -4.25
N ARG A 174 12.06 -14.85 -3.91
CA ARG A 174 12.81 -14.16 -2.84
C ARG A 174 12.59 -14.78 -1.47
N ASP A 175 11.34 -15.08 -1.11
CA ASP A 175 10.96 -15.58 0.21
C ASP A 175 11.04 -17.14 0.30
N ASN A 176 11.76 -17.79 -0.62
CA ASN A 176 11.95 -19.25 -0.70
C ASN A 176 10.66 -20.06 -0.80
N TYR A 177 9.67 -19.53 -1.51
CA TYR A 177 8.31 -20.06 -1.63
C TYR A 177 7.67 -20.33 -0.26
N LYS A 178 8.02 -19.55 0.77
CA LYS A 178 7.57 -19.76 2.15
C LYS A 178 6.96 -18.50 2.73
N CYS A 179 5.97 -18.69 3.60
CA CYS A 179 5.51 -17.64 4.48
C CYS A 179 6.68 -17.16 5.36
N VAL A 180 7.02 -15.88 5.31
CA VAL A 180 8.16 -15.37 6.08
C VAL A 180 7.95 -15.46 7.59
N VAL A 181 6.69 -15.54 8.06
CA VAL A 181 6.30 -15.64 9.47
C VAL A 181 6.29 -17.10 9.94
N THR A 182 5.45 -17.95 9.34
CA THR A 182 5.23 -19.34 9.83
C THR A 182 6.24 -20.35 9.25
N LYS A 183 7.00 -19.95 8.22
CA LYS A 183 7.94 -20.77 7.44
C LYS A 183 7.32 -21.95 6.68
N GLU A 184 5.99 -22.08 6.68
CA GLU A 184 5.24 -23.01 5.82
C GLU A 184 5.44 -22.66 4.34
N MET A 185 5.59 -23.69 3.50
CA MET A 185 5.81 -23.59 2.06
C MET A 185 4.50 -23.39 1.28
N ASP A 186 4.56 -22.73 0.14
CA ASP A 186 3.51 -22.67 -0.87
C ASP A 186 3.11 -24.10 -1.31
N ILE A 187 1.80 -24.36 -1.43
CA ILE A 187 1.30 -25.69 -1.76
C ILE A 187 1.67 -26.14 -3.17
N ASP A 188 1.57 -25.25 -4.17
CA ASP A 188 1.86 -25.59 -5.57
C ASP A 188 3.35 -25.96 -5.71
N TYR A 189 4.23 -25.19 -5.06
CA TYR A 189 5.67 -25.47 -5.04
C TYR A 189 6.03 -26.73 -4.24
N TRP A 190 5.35 -27.00 -3.12
CA TRP A 190 5.53 -28.24 -2.34
C TRP A 190 5.16 -29.49 -3.16
N GLU A 191 4.10 -29.42 -3.98
CA GLU A 191 3.76 -30.48 -4.93
C GLU A 191 4.81 -30.60 -6.05
N GLU A 192 5.29 -29.48 -6.60
CA GLU A 192 6.32 -29.44 -7.66
C GLU A 192 7.62 -30.15 -7.24
N ILE A 193 8.07 -29.95 -6.00
CA ILE A 193 9.30 -30.58 -5.49
C ILE A 193 9.10 -32.02 -4.97
N GLY A 194 7.94 -32.63 -5.22
CA GLY A 194 7.68 -34.05 -4.95
C GLY A 194 7.14 -34.37 -3.56
N CYS A 195 6.37 -33.45 -2.96
CA CYS A 195 5.62 -33.67 -1.71
C CYS A 195 6.46 -34.11 -0.49
N PRO A 196 7.53 -33.40 -0.11
CA PRO A 196 8.40 -33.78 1.02
C PRO A 196 7.63 -33.83 2.35
N SER A 197 7.73 -34.97 3.05
CA SER A 197 6.91 -35.30 4.21
C SER A 197 7.29 -34.58 5.51
N ASP A 198 8.46 -33.93 5.55
CA ASP A 198 9.00 -33.17 6.68
C ASP A 198 8.77 -31.65 6.55
N VAL A 199 8.18 -31.19 5.45
CA VAL A 199 7.90 -29.78 5.18
C VAL A 199 6.42 -29.47 5.40
N LEU A 200 6.13 -28.51 6.28
CA LEU A 200 4.79 -27.95 6.44
C LEU A 200 4.46 -27.01 5.27
N PHE A 201 3.23 -27.06 4.77
CA PHE A 201 2.81 -26.35 3.55
C PHE A 201 1.36 -25.83 3.58
N GLY A 202 1.02 -24.98 2.62
CA GLY A 202 -0.35 -24.56 2.28
C GLY A 202 -0.38 -23.23 1.53
N ASP A 203 -1.58 -22.72 1.23
CA ASP A 203 -1.77 -21.46 0.50
C ASP A 203 -0.99 -20.27 1.07
N VAL A 204 -0.12 -19.66 0.26
CA VAL A 204 0.54 -18.39 0.57
C VAL A 204 0.21 -17.32 -0.48
N GLU A 205 0.19 -16.07 -0.02
CA GLU A 205 -0.22 -14.90 -0.78
C GLU A 205 0.86 -13.83 -0.68
N ALA A 206 1.08 -13.11 -1.79
CA ALA A 206 1.95 -11.94 -1.81
C ALA A 206 1.15 -10.71 -1.38
N ALA A 207 1.36 -10.30 -0.13
CA ALA A 207 0.71 -9.14 0.45
C ALA A 207 1.45 -7.86 0.06
N HIS A 208 0.70 -6.80 -0.29
CA HIS A 208 1.24 -5.44 -0.40
C HIS A 208 1.30 -4.80 0.99
N ILE A 209 2.45 -4.22 1.37
CA ILE A 209 2.63 -3.58 2.70
C ILE A 209 1.97 -2.20 2.72
N ILE A 210 2.20 -1.40 1.69
CA ILE A 210 1.39 -0.23 1.33
C ILE A 210 0.37 -0.72 0.29
N PRO A 211 -0.96 -0.70 0.56
CA PRO A 211 -1.93 -1.40 -0.26
C PRO A 211 -2.02 -0.92 -1.70
N PHE A 212 -2.26 -1.88 -2.59
CA PHE A 212 -2.48 -1.66 -4.02
C PHE A 212 -3.59 -0.64 -4.34
N ALA A 213 -4.53 -0.38 -3.41
CA ALA A 213 -5.55 0.65 -3.56
C ALA A 213 -4.99 2.07 -3.76
N TYR A 214 -3.77 2.38 -3.31
CA TYR A 214 -3.10 3.66 -3.59
C TYR A 214 -2.75 3.87 -5.07
N ALA A 215 -2.69 2.80 -5.87
CA ALA A 215 -2.31 2.85 -7.27
C ALA A 215 -3.41 2.36 -8.23
N SER A 216 -4.60 2.00 -7.73
CA SER A 216 -5.65 1.39 -8.54
C SER A 216 -7.00 2.08 -8.36
N TRP A 217 -7.45 2.75 -9.42
CA TRP A 217 -8.72 3.47 -9.45
C TRP A 217 -9.45 3.24 -10.78
N ASN A 218 -10.63 3.83 -10.93
CA ASN A 218 -11.35 3.87 -12.22
C ASN A 218 -11.17 5.26 -12.84
N ASP A 219 -11.04 5.39 -14.16
CA ASP A 219 -10.71 6.64 -14.89
C ASP A 219 -11.79 7.75 -14.89
N ARG A 220 -12.45 7.96 -13.74
CA ARG A 220 -13.36 9.08 -13.49
C ARG A 220 -12.57 10.23 -12.87
N PRO A 221 -12.80 11.50 -13.26
CA PRO A 221 -12.03 12.64 -12.72
C PRO A 221 -12.08 12.80 -11.19
N ALA A 222 -13.16 12.35 -10.53
CA ALA A 222 -13.24 12.36 -9.08
C ALA A 222 -12.27 11.35 -8.40
N SER A 223 -11.88 10.29 -9.11
CA SER A 223 -11.02 9.24 -8.56
C SER A 223 -9.57 9.69 -8.46
N SER A 224 -9.02 10.40 -9.45
CA SER A 224 -7.65 10.92 -9.40
C SER A 224 -7.47 11.93 -8.26
N LYS A 225 -8.45 12.81 -8.00
CA LYS A 225 -8.43 13.72 -6.84
C LYS A 225 -8.45 12.98 -5.49
N ASN A 226 -9.20 11.88 -5.38
CA ASN A 226 -9.17 11.06 -4.16
C ASN A 226 -7.80 10.41 -3.95
N ILE A 227 -7.20 9.89 -5.02
CA ILE A 227 -5.87 9.27 -4.98
C ILE A 227 -4.78 10.30 -4.66
N SER A 228 -4.80 11.51 -5.25
CA SER A 228 -3.81 12.54 -4.90
C SER A 228 -3.95 13.04 -3.45
N ASN A 229 -5.19 13.17 -2.93
CA ASN A 229 -5.43 13.47 -1.51
C ASN A 229 -4.87 12.36 -0.60
N ALA A 230 -5.05 11.08 -0.96
CA ALA A 230 -4.52 9.95 -0.20
C ALA A 230 -2.99 9.91 -0.21
N TRP A 231 -2.35 10.18 -1.36
CA TRP A 231 -0.89 10.30 -1.44
C TRP A 231 -0.35 11.53 -0.69
N GLU A 232 -1.06 12.66 -0.66
CA GLU A 232 -0.70 13.82 0.19
C GLU A 232 -0.66 13.41 1.65
N LEU A 233 -1.74 12.76 2.12
CA LEU A 233 -1.85 12.22 3.47
C LEU A 233 -0.73 11.24 3.81
N LEU A 234 -0.47 10.26 2.94
CA LEU A 234 0.57 9.26 3.14
C LEU A 234 1.96 9.91 3.22
N TYR A 235 2.31 10.80 2.28
CA TYR A 235 3.60 11.50 2.30
C TYR A 235 3.73 12.51 3.45
N ARG A 236 2.65 13.13 3.89
CA ARG A 236 2.62 14.08 5.02
C ARG A 236 2.78 13.37 6.36
N CYS A 237 2.07 12.27 6.54
CA CYS A 237 2.11 11.48 7.77
C CYS A 237 3.36 10.61 7.85
N PHE A 238 3.88 10.15 6.70
CA PHE A 238 5.07 9.30 6.59
C PHE A 238 6.06 9.83 5.55
N PRO A 239 6.78 10.94 5.79
CA PRO A 239 7.72 11.53 4.83
C PRO A 239 8.80 10.57 4.32
N ALA A 240 9.18 9.57 5.11
CA ALA A 240 10.10 8.52 4.71
C ALA A 240 9.62 7.70 3.50
N ILE A 241 8.30 7.48 3.34
CA ILE A 241 7.69 6.80 2.18
C ILE A 241 8.06 7.53 0.88
N ARG A 242 7.95 8.86 0.89
CA ARG A 242 8.33 9.70 -0.25
C ARG A 242 9.84 9.66 -0.50
N ARG A 243 10.65 9.65 0.55
CA ARG A 243 12.13 9.64 0.45
C ARG A 243 12.68 8.35 -0.17
N VAL A 244 12.04 7.21 0.06
CA VAL A 244 12.44 5.93 -0.56
C VAL A 244 11.88 5.72 -1.98
N GLY A 245 11.21 6.73 -2.56
CA GLY A 245 10.72 6.67 -3.94
C GLY A 245 9.46 5.84 -4.14
N MET A 246 8.68 5.61 -3.08
CA MET A 246 7.38 4.94 -3.20
C MET A 246 6.38 5.84 -3.93
N SER A 247 5.73 5.31 -4.96
CA SER A 247 4.84 6.02 -5.86
C SER A 247 3.81 5.05 -6.48
N ILE A 248 3.03 5.53 -7.46
CA ILE A 248 2.02 4.71 -8.14
C ILE A 248 2.69 3.63 -9.00
N GLU A 249 3.80 3.96 -9.66
CA GLU A 249 4.56 3.06 -10.53
C GLU A 249 5.28 1.96 -9.73
N SER A 250 5.79 2.29 -8.55
CA SER A 250 6.51 1.37 -7.67
C SER A 250 5.62 0.58 -6.70
N ILE A 251 4.28 0.67 -6.82
CA ILE A 251 3.35 -0.07 -5.96
C ILE A 251 3.56 -1.59 -6.00
N ASN A 252 3.97 -2.12 -7.16
CA ASN A 252 4.25 -3.52 -7.43
C ASN A 252 5.76 -3.83 -7.34
N ASP A 253 6.58 -2.95 -6.77
CA ASP A 253 7.99 -3.27 -6.47
C ASP A 253 8.06 -4.35 -5.38
N PRO A 254 8.94 -5.37 -5.50
CA PRO A 254 9.07 -6.42 -4.50
C PRO A 254 9.36 -5.93 -3.08
N SER A 255 9.99 -4.75 -2.89
CA SER A 255 10.18 -4.16 -1.56
C SER A 255 8.87 -3.77 -0.86
N ASN A 256 7.78 -3.63 -1.61
CA ASN A 256 6.41 -3.48 -1.09
C ASN A 256 5.67 -4.81 -0.92
N GLY A 257 6.31 -5.96 -1.23
CA GLY A 257 5.71 -7.29 -1.17
C GLY A 257 6.29 -8.19 -0.09
N ILE A 258 5.43 -9.02 0.53
CA ILE A 258 5.80 -10.02 1.55
C ILE A 258 4.96 -11.29 1.37
N ILE A 259 5.59 -12.47 1.38
CA ILE A 259 4.86 -13.74 1.35
C ILE A 259 4.35 -14.14 2.73
N LEU A 260 3.03 -14.31 2.84
CA LEU A 260 2.31 -14.68 4.06
C LEU A 260 1.37 -15.87 3.82
N ARG A 261 1.15 -16.74 4.80
CA ARG A 261 0.02 -17.69 4.76
C ARG A 261 -1.28 -16.92 4.71
N ASN A 262 -2.26 -17.41 3.95
CA ASN A 262 -3.58 -16.78 3.79
C ASN A 262 -4.20 -16.25 5.12
N PHE A 263 -4.17 -17.03 6.20
CA PHE A 263 -4.70 -16.61 7.49
C PHE A 263 -3.90 -15.48 8.17
N ILE A 264 -2.57 -15.46 8.02
CA ILE A 264 -1.72 -14.35 8.48
C ILE A 264 -1.92 -13.11 7.60
N HIS A 265 -1.98 -13.28 6.28
CA HIS A 265 -2.22 -12.21 5.33
C HIS A 265 -3.52 -11.46 5.63
N ASN A 266 -4.62 -12.20 5.81
CA ASN A 266 -5.92 -11.64 6.17
C ASN A 266 -5.90 -10.87 7.51
N GLU A 267 -5.09 -11.27 8.50
CA GLU A 267 -4.96 -10.52 9.77
C GLU A 267 -3.95 -9.34 9.66
N PHE A 268 -3.03 -9.40 8.69
CA PHE A 268 -2.10 -8.32 8.33
C PHE A 268 -2.84 -7.19 7.60
N GLU A 269 -3.62 -7.48 6.55
CA GLU A 269 -4.52 -6.50 5.89
C GLU A 269 -5.50 -5.85 6.88
N LYS A 270 -5.86 -6.57 7.95
CA LYS A 270 -6.70 -6.05 9.04
C LYS A 270 -5.93 -5.26 10.10
N PHE A 271 -4.60 -5.13 10.04
CA PHE A 271 -3.76 -4.43 11.02
C PHE A 271 -3.87 -5.02 12.44
N ARG A 272 -4.11 -6.34 12.52
CA ARG A 272 -4.16 -7.11 13.79
C ARG A 272 -2.85 -7.83 14.09
N CYS A 273 -1.93 -7.85 13.12
CA CYS A 273 -0.51 -8.09 13.33
C CYS A 273 0.33 -7.09 12.50
N THR A 274 1.62 -6.99 12.82
CA THR A 274 2.58 -6.19 12.08
C THR A 274 4.02 -6.65 12.36
N LEU A 275 4.99 -6.11 11.62
CA LEU A 275 6.41 -6.40 11.74
C LEU A 275 7.14 -5.13 12.18
N VAL A 276 7.80 -5.17 13.33
CA VAL A 276 8.53 -4.03 13.89
C VAL A 276 10.02 -4.26 13.66
N ALA A 277 10.70 -3.30 13.01
CA ALA A 277 12.13 -3.41 12.73
C ALA A 277 12.94 -3.47 14.04
N THR A 278 13.89 -4.40 14.12
CA THR A 278 14.85 -4.46 15.23
C THR A 278 16.12 -3.64 14.90
N LYS A 279 17.09 -3.64 15.81
CA LYS A 279 18.42 -3.05 15.56
C LYS A 279 19.24 -3.85 14.52
N THR A 280 18.84 -5.08 14.22
CA THR A 280 19.52 -5.96 13.27
C THR A 280 18.82 -5.88 11.91
N PRO A 281 19.53 -5.57 10.81
CA PRO A 281 18.94 -5.53 9.47
C PRO A 281 18.21 -6.83 9.11
N HIS A 282 17.04 -6.70 8.46
CA HIS A 282 16.17 -7.80 8.03
C HIS A 282 15.63 -8.73 9.14
N VAL A 283 15.79 -8.33 10.41
CA VAL A 283 15.21 -9.01 11.57
C VAL A 283 14.12 -8.13 12.18
N TYR A 284 12.93 -8.71 12.33
CA TYR A 284 11.72 -8.04 12.76
C TYR A 284 11.07 -8.75 13.95
N THR A 285 10.43 -8.02 14.84
CA THR A 285 9.51 -8.58 15.84
C THR A 285 8.10 -8.64 15.25
N PHE A 286 7.50 -9.83 15.24
CA PHE A 286 6.10 -10.02 14.85
C PHE A 286 5.19 -9.63 16.02
N LYS A 287 4.61 -8.42 15.95
CA LYS A 287 3.68 -7.90 16.96
C LYS A 287 2.26 -8.28 16.59
N THR A 288 1.51 -8.84 17.55
CA THR A 288 0.06 -9.08 17.43
C THR A 288 -0.72 -8.14 18.34
N PHE A 289 -1.92 -7.73 17.93
CA PHE A 289 -2.82 -6.89 18.70
C PHE A 289 -3.96 -7.69 19.36
N ARG A 290 -4.76 -7.04 20.20
CA ARG A 290 -5.84 -7.66 21.02
C ARG A 290 -6.78 -8.57 20.23
N ARG A 291 -7.07 -8.22 18.97
CA ARG A 291 -8.04 -8.91 18.10
C ARG A 291 -7.42 -10.02 17.23
N PHE A 292 -6.12 -10.27 17.34
CA PHE A 292 -5.45 -11.37 16.64
C PHE A 292 -5.93 -12.74 17.19
N PRO A 293 -6.41 -13.67 16.34
CA PRO A 293 -6.99 -14.94 16.80
C PRO A 293 -6.02 -15.81 17.62
N PRO A 294 -6.37 -16.21 18.86
CA PRO A 294 -5.52 -17.06 19.68
C PRO A 294 -5.16 -18.41 19.03
N THR A 295 -6.04 -18.94 18.18
CA THR A 295 -5.87 -20.20 17.44
C THR A 295 -4.70 -20.18 16.47
N TYR A 296 -4.24 -19.01 16.01
CA TYR A 296 -3.12 -18.90 15.07
C TYR A 296 -1.75 -18.86 15.76
N ARG A 297 -1.72 -18.73 17.10
CA ARG A 297 -0.47 -18.57 17.87
C ARG A 297 0.46 -19.79 17.80
N SER A 298 -0.08 -20.99 17.60
CA SER A 298 0.71 -22.22 17.42
C SER A 298 1.53 -22.25 16.13
N SER A 299 1.19 -21.41 15.15
CA SER A 299 1.91 -21.29 13.87
C SER A 299 2.89 -20.10 13.84
N LEU A 300 3.00 -19.33 14.93
CA LEU A 300 3.90 -18.18 15.01
C LEU A 300 5.29 -18.59 15.54
N PRO A 301 6.36 -17.85 15.22
CA PRO A 301 7.67 -18.02 15.85
C PRO A 301 7.57 -17.92 17.38
N THR A 302 8.13 -18.89 18.09
CA THR A 302 8.07 -18.98 19.57
C THR A 302 8.73 -17.80 20.28
N ASP A 303 9.77 -17.22 19.67
CA ASP A 303 10.47 -16.02 20.13
C ASP A 303 9.84 -14.71 19.60
N GLY A 304 8.83 -14.81 18.72
CA GLY A 304 8.23 -13.68 18.02
C GLY A 304 9.15 -13.02 16.98
N ILE A 305 10.26 -13.66 16.59
CA ILE A 305 11.24 -13.08 15.66
C ILE A 305 11.03 -13.61 14.24
N VAL A 306 10.99 -12.69 13.29
CA VAL A 306 10.92 -12.95 11.85
C VAL A 306 12.20 -12.45 11.20
N THR A 307 13.07 -13.39 10.85
CA THR A 307 14.26 -13.12 10.02
C THR A 307 13.90 -13.32 8.55
N MET A 308 14.20 -12.31 7.75
CA MET A 308 14.14 -12.33 6.28
C MET A 308 15.57 -12.44 5.75
N GLN A 309 15.80 -13.36 4.84
CA GLN A 309 17.08 -13.56 4.16
C GLN A 309 16.79 -13.76 2.68
N HIS A 310 17.67 -13.25 1.82
CA HIS A 310 17.62 -13.59 0.40
C HIS A 310 17.95 -15.08 0.24
N THR A 311 17.24 -15.75 -0.65
CA THR A 311 17.65 -17.05 -1.18
C THR A 311 18.86 -16.89 -2.11
N LEU A 312 19.57 -18.01 -2.35
CA LEU A 312 20.39 -18.08 -3.56
C LEU A 312 19.50 -17.79 -4.78
N ASP A 313 20.06 -17.08 -5.75
CA ASP A 313 19.41 -16.66 -6.99
C ASP A 313 18.37 -15.51 -6.84
N SER A 314 18.17 -14.95 -5.63
CA SER A 314 17.34 -13.74 -5.41
C SER A 314 18.08 -12.54 -4.82
N GLU A 315 19.42 -12.54 -4.86
CA GLU A 315 20.26 -11.45 -4.33
C GLU A 315 19.98 -10.09 -4.99
N ASN A 316 19.46 -10.10 -6.23
CA ASN A 316 19.09 -8.91 -6.98
C ASN A 316 17.65 -8.41 -6.72
N VAL A 317 16.84 -9.15 -5.96
CA VAL A 317 15.45 -8.77 -5.65
C VAL A 317 15.41 -7.99 -4.35
N ASN A 318 14.82 -6.79 -4.35
CA ASN A 318 14.76 -5.98 -3.13
C ASN A 318 14.01 -6.70 -1.98
N PRO A 319 14.57 -6.72 -0.76
CA PRO A 319 13.88 -7.23 0.41
C PRO A 319 12.75 -6.29 0.83
N PRO A 320 11.78 -6.77 1.63
CA PRO A 320 10.70 -5.94 2.15
C PRO A 320 11.24 -4.71 2.90
N SER A 321 10.74 -3.53 2.55
CA SER A 321 11.27 -2.26 3.04
C SER A 321 10.92 -2.03 4.52
N PRO A 322 11.90 -1.78 5.40
CA PRO A 322 11.62 -1.46 6.81
C PRO A 322 10.83 -0.15 6.96
N VAL A 323 10.91 0.75 5.99
CA VAL A 323 10.12 2.01 5.97
C VAL A 323 8.63 1.73 5.72
N PHE A 324 8.32 0.73 4.89
CA PHE A 324 6.92 0.33 4.65
C PHE A 324 6.36 -0.42 5.85
N PHE A 325 7.18 -1.26 6.52
CA PHE A 325 6.78 -1.90 7.77
C PHE A 325 6.58 -0.90 8.91
N ASP A 326 7.43 0.12 9.10
CA ASP A 326 7.17 1.16 10.10
C ASP A 326 5.85 1.88 9.79
N CYS A 327 5.61 2.29 8.55
CA CYS A 327 4.32 2.87 8.15
C CYS A 327 3.12 1.96 8.50
N HIS A 328 3.17 0.67 8.16
CA HIS A 328 2.11 -0.29 8.49
C HIS A 328 1.96 -0.47 10.02
N HIS A 329 3.07 -0.59 10.75
CA HIS A 329 3.08 -0.74 12.21
C HIS A 329 2.43 0.46 12.89
N ARG A 330 2.84 1.69 12.52
CA ARG A 330 2.34 2.94 13.09
C ARG A 330 0.84 3.11 12.83
N ILE A 331 0.36 2.79 11.62
CA ILE A 331 -1.07 2.74 11.30
C ILE A 331 -1.79 1.68 12.15
N ALA A 332 -1.19 0.51 12.39
CA ALA A 332 -1.76 -0.50 13.27
C ALA A 332 -1.89 -0.02 14.72
N GLU A 333 -0.90 0.70 15.26
CA GLU A 333 -1.01 1.32 16.59
C GLU A 333 -2.13 2.36 16.62
N VAL A 334 -2.22 3.26 15.63
CA VAL A 334 -3.30 4.27 15.56
C VAL A 334 -4.68 3.61 15.54
N LEU A 335 -4.88 2.59 14.69
CA LEU A 335 -6.14 1.85 14.57
C LEU A 335 -6.54 1.18 15.89
N ASN A 336 -5.61 0.47 16.53
CA ASN A 336 -5.87 -0.28 17.75
C ASN A 336 -5.98 0.60 19.02
N ALA A 337 -5.24 1.71 19.09
CA ALA A 337 -5.28 2.63 20.23
C ALA A 337 -6.54 3.51 20.24
N SER A 338 -7.02 3.92 19.06
CA SER A 338 -8.19 4.80 18.93
C SER A 338 -9.54 4.06 18.98
N GLY A 339 -9.55 2.78 18.57
CA GLY A 339 -10.77 2.02 18.35
C GLY A 339 -11.63 2.57 17.20
N ILE A 340 -11.01 3.23 16.22
CA ILE A 340 -11.66 3.59 14.94
C ILE A 340 -11.70 2.38 13.98
N GLU A 341 -10.90 1.34 14.25
CA GLU A 341 -10.87 0.11 13.46
C GLU A 341 -12.25 -0.56 13.41
N GLU A 342 -12.94 -0.68 14.55
CA GLU A 342 -14.27 -1.29 14.63
C GLU A 342 -15.31 -0.50 13.82
N VAL A 343 -15.18 0.82 13.74
CA VAL A 343 -16.04 1.70 12.94
C VAL A 343 -15.81 1.43 11.46
N ILE A 344 -14.55 1.42 11.02
CA ILE A 344 -14.19 1.13 9.62
C ILE A 344 -14.63 -0.28 9.22
N GLU A 345 -14.38 -1.29 10.06
CA GLU A 345 -14.81 -2.68 9.80
C GLU A 345 -16.33 -2.85 9.80
N LYS A 346 -17.07 -2.08 10.62
CA LYS A 346 -18.53 -2.09 10.61
C LYS A 346 -19.06 -1.52 9.29
N LEU A 347 -18.65 -0.30 8.93
CA LEU A 347 -19.09 0.38 7.70
C LEU A 347 -18.71 -0.41 6.43
N THR A 348 -17.55 -1.07 6.44
CA THR A 348 -17.11 -1.94 5.33
C THR A 348 -18.00 -3.18 5.22
N ARG A 349 -18.31 -3.85 6.33
CA ARG A 349 -19.18 -5.04 6.32
C ARG A 349 -20.62 -4.71 5.93
N GLU A 350 -21.20 -3.65 6.51
CA GLU A 350 -22.54 -3.18 6.16
C GLU A 350 -22.65 -2.91 4.64
N TRP A 351 -21.60 -2.37 4.01
CA TRP A 351 -21.56 -2.16 2.57
C TRP A 351 -21.47 -3.45 1.74
N GLU A 352 -20.69 -4.45 2.17
CA GLU A 352 -20.66 -5.75 1.49
C GLU A 352 -21.97 -6.54 1.69
N ASP A 353 -22.57 -6.49 2.88
CA ASP A 353 -23.85 -7.13 3.19
C ASP A 353 -24.99 -6.57 2.33
N ILE A 354 -25.02 -5.24 2.11
CA ILE A 354 -25.97 -4.59 1.19
C ILE A 354 -25.79 -5.10 -0.26
N LYS A 355 -24.55 -5.32 -0.73
CA LYS A 355 -24.31 -5.86 -2.08
C LYS A 355 -24.71 -7.33 -2.22
N ILE A 356 -24.49 -8.13 -1.17
CA ILE A 356 -24.71 -9.58 -1.22
C ILE A 356 -26.19 -9.90 -1.00
N TYR A 357 -26.80 -9.35 0.05
CA TYR A 357 -28.15 -9.70 0.49
C TYR A 357 -29.22 -8.70 0.04
N GLY A 358 -28.86 -7.44 -0.20
CA GLY A 358 -29.76 -6.39 -0.72
C GLY A 358 -30.00 -6.48 -2.23
N GLY A 359 -30.23 -7.68 -2.77
CA GLY A 359 -30.58 -7.88 -4.19
C GLY A 359 -29.55 -7.31 -5.18
N HIS A 360 -28.25 -7.52 -4.95
CA HIS A 360 -27.16 -6.91 -5.73
C HIS A 360 -27.12 -5.37 -5.71
N GLY A 361 -27.68 -4.73 -4.67
CA GLY A 361 -27.86 -3.28 -4.62
C GLY A 361 -29.00 -2.77 -5.50
N SER A 362 -29.91 -3.65 -5.92
CA SER A 362 -31.14 -3.29 -6.62
C SER A 362 -32.19 -2.81 -5.61
N LEU A 363 -32.95 -1.78 -5.99
CA LEU A 363 -34.09 -1.35 -5.20
C LEU A 363 -35.21 -2.41 -5.27
N ASP A 364 -35.87 -2.64 -4.14
CA ASP A 364 -37.03 -3.50 -4.03
C ASP A 364 -38.12 -3.00 -5.03
N PRO A 365 -38.65 -3.87 -5.91
CA PRO A 365 -39.62 -3.46 -6.94
C PRO A 365 -40.93 -2.87 -6.39
N LEU A 366 -41.24 -3.08 -5.11
CA LEU A 366 -42.39 -2.53 -4.40
C LEU A 366 -42.04 -1.24 -3.63
N GLY A 367 -40.85 -0.67 -3.84
CA GLY A 367 -40.41 0.60 -3.24
C GLY A 367 -40.06 0.50 -1.75
N ARG A 368 -39.77 -0.70 -1.24
CA ARG A 368 -39.56 -0.95 0.21
C ARG A 368 -38.11 -0.83 0.69
N SER A 369 -37.15 -0.61 -0.22
CA SER A 369 -35.75 -0.41 0.17
C SER A 369 -35.57 0.86 0.99
N ASP A 370 -34.79 0.75 2.07
CA ASP A 370 -34.23 1.92 2.75
C ASP A 370 -33.14 2.55 1.88
N VAL A 371 -33.56 3.45 0.99
CA VAL A 371 -32.64 4.21 0.11
C VAL A 371 -31.71 5.11 0.94
N SER A 372 -32.14 5.60 2.11
CA SER A 372 -31.29 6.44 2.97
C SER A 372 -30.14 5.60 3.55
N GLY A 373 -30.45 4.49 4.22
CA GLY A 373 -29.45 3.57 4.76
C GLY A 373 -28.51 3.01 3.69
N ILE A 374 -29.03 2.70 2.50
CA ILE A 374 -28.18 2.29 1.35
C ILE A 374 -27.23 3.42 0.94
N LEU A 375 -27.69 4.66 0.77
CA LEU A 375 -26.83 5.79 0.36
C LEU A 375 -25.84 6.20 1.46
N GLU A 376 -26.27 6.25 2.72
CA GLU A 376 -25.43 6.53 3.88
C GLU A 376 -24.31 5.50 4.05
N THR A 377 -24.58 4.22 3.72
CA THR A 377 -23.57 3.16 3.78
C THR A 377 -22.71 3.16 2.52
N ALA A 378 -23.29 3.26 1.32
CA ALA A 378 -22.56 3.27 0.05
C ALA A 378 -21.60 4.46 -0.09
N LEU A 379 -21.98 5.60 0.48
CA LEU A 379 -21.26 6.87 0.41
C LEU A 379 -20.79 7.33 1.80
N TRP A 380 -20.61 6.42 2.77
CA TRP A 380 -20.30 6.77 4.16
C TRP A 380 -19.15 7.76 4.28
N GLN A 381 -18.09 7.59 3.47
CA GLN A 381 -16.92 8.46 3.38
C GLN A 381 -17.23 9.93 3.03
N ARG A 382 -18.39 10.20 2.42
CA ARG A 382 -18.88 11.53 2.01
C ARG A 382 -20.03 12.06 2.86
N VAL A 383 -20.84 11.17 3.43
CA VAL A 383 -22.11 11.52 4.09
C VAL A 383 -22.00 11.48 5.62
N CYS A 384 -20.97 10.81 6.16
CA CYS A 384 -20.72 10.71 7.60
C CYS A 384 -19.62 11.68 8.12
N GLY A 385 -19.19 12.64 7.29
CA GLY A 385 -18.05 13.55 7.53
C GLY A 385 -18.43 14.98 7.80
#